data_AF-A0A4S2AA69-F1
#
_entry.id   AF-A0A4S2AA69-F1
#
_cell.length_a   1.000
_cell.length_b   1.000
_cell.length_c   1.000
_cell.angle_alpha   90.00
_cell.angle_beta   90.00
_cell.angle_gamma   90.00
#
_symmetry.space_group_name_H-M   'P 1'
#
loop_
_entity.id
_entity.type
_entity.pdbx_description
1 polymer ?
#
loop_
_entity_poly.entity_id
_entity_poly.type
_entity_poly.pdbx_seq_one_letter_code
_entity_poly.pdbx_strand_id
1 'polypeptide(L)'
;MNRITLKPFVRENLDILFVGLNPAVISNQKGHYFSVKQSFWNQLYKSGLILKEVDKEYADECIFGDTVFNINQRNFGITDLVTNIANSNSTEVTPTINDCIQLERTILEYKPKVAIILHSKVLKIFIHKHLGLKKKYFSNCGNMGQLLRNSDTTFFNIAFPHGNAIPDAAKIERYKEVKEFILK
;
A
#
# COMPACT_ATOMS: atom_id res chain seq x y z
N MET A 1 4.83 23.02 -2.29
CA MET A 1 4.98 21.61 -2.72
C MET A 1 6.46 21.27 -2.67
N ASN A 2 6.83 20.17 -2.00
CA ASN A 2 8.24 19.79 -1.88
C ASN A 2 8.64 18.85 -3.02
N ARG A 3 9.90 18.94 -3.45
CA ARG A 3 10.50 17.97 -4.38
C ARG A 3 10.47 16.57 -3.75
N ILE A 4 10.04 15.58 -4.52
CA ILE A 4 10.03 14.19 -4.07
C ILE A 4 11.45 13.64 -4.01
N THR A 5 11.78 13.07 -2.86
CA THR A 5 13.03 12.36 -2.55
C THR A 5 12.77 10.93 -2.10
N LEU A 6 11.55 10.64 -1.63
CA LEU A 6 11.12 9.30 -1.25
C LEU A 6 11.02 8.42 -2.50
N LYS A 7 11.73 7.29 -2.49
CA LYS A 7 11.76 6.35 -3.61
C LYS A 7 10.86 5.15 -3.30
N PRO A 8 9.99 4.74 -4.24
CA PRO A 8 9.17 3.56 -4.06
C PRO A 8 10.03 2.29 -4.04
N PHE A 9 9.56 1.27 -3.32
CA PHE A 9 10.14 -0.07 -3.31
C PHE A 9 9.35 -0.94 -4.27
N VAL A 10 9.66 -0.84 -5.56
CA VAL A 10 8.99 -1.58 -6.65
C VAL A 10 10.04 -2.38 -7.40
N ARG A 11 9.79 -3.68 -7.55
CA ARG A 11 10.68 -4.65 -8.21
C ARG A 11 9.90 -5.90 -8.58
N GLU A 12 10.53 -6.80 -9.34
CA GLU A 12 9.96 -8.11 -9.66
C GLU A 12 9.79 -8.98 -8.41
N ASN A 13 8.94 -10.01 -8.53
CA ASN A 13 8.74 -11.04 -7.51
C ASN A 13 8.22 -10.51 -6.16
N LEU A 14 7.44 -9.42 -6.17
CA LEU A 14 6.77 -8.92 -4.98
C LEU A 14 5.60 -9.84 -4.60
N ASP A 15 5.58 -10.31 -3.35
CA ASP A 15 4.42 -11.00 -2.79
C ASP A 15 3.32 -10.00 -2.42
N ILE A 16 3.71 -8.81 -1.94
CA ILE A 16 2.79 -7.73 -1.60
C ILE A 16 3.33 -6.40 -2.13
N LEU A 17 2.52 -5.68 -2.89
CA LEU A 17 2.71 -4.26 -3.20
C LEU A 17 1.67 -3.42 -2.44
N PHE A 18 2.13 -2.60 -1.50
CA PHE A 18 1.31 -1.60 -0.83
C PHE A 18 1.16 -0.37 -1.72
N VAL A 19 -0.05 0.18 -1.80
CA VAL A 19 -0.36 1.36 -2.63
C VAL A 19 -0.95 2.47 -1.78
N GLY A 20 -0.13 3.48 -1.50
CA GLY A 20 -0.50 4.75 -0.86
C GLY A 20 -1.12 5.76 -1.82
N LEU A 21 -1.50 6.92 -1.30
CA LEU A 21 -1.98 8.02 -2.14
C LEU A 21 -0.82 8.82 -2.72
N ASN A 22 0.07 9.29 -1.85
CA ASN A 22 1.21 10.13 -2.15
C ASN A 22 2.13 10.17 -0.90
N PRO A 23 3.42 10.52 -1.07
CA PRO A 23 4.29 10.76 0.07
C PRO A 23 3.77 11.89 0.98
N ALA A 24 3.70 11.64 2.29
CA ALA A 24 3.49 12.72 3.27
C ALA A 24 4.73 13.61 3.34
N VAL A 25 4.58 14.89 3.68
CA VAL A 25 5.70 15.86 3.70
C VAL A 25 6.84 15.39 4.60
N ILE A 26 6.53 14.97 5.82
CA ILE A 26 7.54 14.52 6.79
C ILE A 26 8.19 13.22 6.33
N SER A 27 7.40 12.28 5.77
CA SER A 27 7.95 11.03 5.22
C SER A 27 8.89 11.28 4.06
N ASN A 28 8.56 12.22 3.18
CA ASN A 28 9.45 12.65 2.11
C ASN A 28 10.73 13.31 2.63
N GLN A 29 10.61 14.20 3.63
CA GLN A 29 11.77 14.85 4.25
C GLN A 29 12.72 13.86 4.92
N LYS A 30 12.17 12.85 5.60
CA LYS A 30 12.97 11.79 6.25
C LYS A 30 13.52 10.76 5.27
N GLY A 31 12.93 10.66 4.07
CA GLY A 31 13.26 9.60 3.12
C GLY A 31 12.71 8.23 3.50
N HIS A 32 11.74 8.17 4.43
CA HIS A 32 11.16 6.93 4.94
C HIS A 32 9.62 6.93 4.90
N TYR A 33 9.03 5.88 4.36
CA TYR A 33 7.58 5.63 4.35
C TYR A 33 7.05 5.46 5.78
N PHE A 34 5.84 5.97 6.05
CA PHE A 34 5.17 5.86 7.35
C PHE A 34 6.00 6.29 8.58
N SER A 35 7.00 7.15 8.40
CA SER A 35 7.92 7.62 9.46
C SER A 35 7.32 8.62 10.47
N VAL A 36 6.06 9.05 10.28
CA VAL A 36 5.37 9.94 11.22
C VAL A 36 4.76 9.15 12.38
N LYS A 37 4.09 8.03 12.07
CA LYS A 37 3.25 7.28 13.00
C LYS A 37 3.59 5.79 12.93
N GLN A 38 3.68 5.17 14.10
CA GLN A 38 4.02 3.75 14.26
C GLN A 38 2.89 2.78 13.83
N SER A 39 1.68 3.29 13.57
CA SER A 39 0.46 2.46 13.42
C SER A 39 0.52 1.46 12.27
N PHE A 40 1.12 1.83 11.12
CA PHE A 40 1.25 0.92 9.98
C PHE A 40 2.08 -0.31 10.36
N TRP A 41 3.29 -0.06 10.86
CA TRP A 41 4.23 -1.10 11.28
C TRP A 41 3.66 -1.98 12.40
N ASN A 42 2.98 -1.38 13.38
CA ASN A 42 2.30 -2.12 14.44
C ASN A 42 1.19 -3.03 13.93
N GLN A 43 0.43 -2.60 12.92
CA GLN A 43 -0.62 -3.42 12.31
C GLN A 43 -0.02 -4.61 11.55
N LEU A 44 1.09 -4.41 10.83
CA LEU A 44 1.82 -5.50 10.17
C LEU A 44 2.35 -6.51 11.19
N TYR A 45 2.96 -6.04 12.28
CA TYR A 45 3.47 -6.92 13.33
C TYR A 45 2.34 -7.72 14.00
N LYS A 46 1.26 -7.04 14.41
CA LYS A 46 0.12 -7.68 15.07
C LYS A 46 -0.65 -8.65 14.17
N SER A 47 -0.57 -8.49 12.85
CA SER A 47 -1.13 -9.47 11.90
C SER A 47 -0.22 -10.68 11.68
N GLY A 48 1.07 -10.57 12.05
CA GLY A 48 2.11 -11.54 11.78
C GLY A 48 2.63 -11.52 10.34
N LEU A 49 2.39 -10.44 9.58
CA LEU A 49 3.04 -10.22 8.28
C LEU A 49 4.52 -9.87 8.44
N ILE A 50 4.89 -9.24 9.56
CA ILE A 50 6.28 -9.06 9.98
C ILE A 50 6.50 -9.73 11.34
N LEU A 51 7.71 -10.23 11.56
CA LEU A 51 8.05 -11.14 12.65
C LEU A 51 8.46 -10.44 13.95
N LYS A 52 8.74 -9.14 13.89
CA LYS A 52 9.12 -8.33 15.05
C LYS A 52 8.66 -6.88 14.89
N GLU A 53 8.60 -6.16 16.00
CA GLU A 53 8.42 -4.70 15.97
C GLU A 53 9.66 -4.04 15.34
N VAL A 54 9.41 -2.97 14.59
CA VAL A 54 10.42 -2.17 13.88
C VAL A 54 10.19 -0.70 14.18
N ASP A 55 11.26 0.09 14.25
CA ASP A 55 11.15 1.53 14.46
C ASP A 55 10.77 2.23 13.15
N LYS A 56 9.68 3.01 13.16
CA LYS A 56 9.21 3.78 12.00
C LYS A 56 10.28 4.68 11.35
N GLU A 57 11.35 5.03 12.07
CA GLU A 57 12.41 5.87 11.52
C GLU A 57 13.21 5.19 10.41
N TYR A 58 13.22 3.84 10.35
CA TYR A 58 13.94 3.05 9.33
C TYR A 58 13.21 1.75 8.93
N ALA A 59 11.95 1.58 9.36
CA ALA A 59 11.20 0.34 9.17
C ALA A 59 10.99 -0.04 7.71
N ASP A 60 10.84 0.94 6.81
CA ASP A 60 10.62 0.66 5.40
C ASP A 60 11.84 0.02 4.73
N GLU A 61 13.05 0.38 5.12
CA GLU A 61 14.26 -0.31 4.65
C GLU A 61 14.27 -1.76 5.13
N CYS A 62 13.92 -2.02 6.39
CA CYS A 62 13.90 -3.38 6.93
C CYS A 62 12.77 -4.26 6.36
N ILE A 63 11.63 -3.67 6.00
CA ILE A 63 10.42 -4.41 5.59
C ILE A 63 10.23 -4.43 4.07
N PHE A 64 10.53 -3.32 3.39
CA PHE A 64 10.41 -3.20 1.94
C PHE A 64 11.75 -3.29 1.20
N GLY A 65 12.87 -2.99 1.86
CA GLY A 65 14.22 -3.14 1.30
C GLY A 65 14.84 -4.53 1.54
N ASP A 66 14.32 -5.28 2.50
CA ASP A 66 14.80 -6.60 2.92
C ASP A 66 13.60 -7.53 3.20
N THR A 67 13.87 -8.82 3.41
CA THR A 67 12.88 -9.86 3.71
C THR A 67 13.11 -10.55 5.05
N VAL A 68 14.22 -10.29 5.75
CA VAL A 68 14.58 -10.96 7.02
C VAL A 68 13.47 -10.88 8.08
N PHE A 69 12.74 -9.75 8.16
CA PHE A 69 11.64 -9.61 9.12
C PHE A 69 10.27 -9.90 8.53
N ASN A 70 10.18 -10.22 7.24
CA ASN A 70 8.91 -10.54 6.59
C ASN A 70 8.60 -12.02 6.80
N ILE A 71 7.32 -12.33 7.01
CA ILE A 71 6.89 -13.73 7.18
C ILE A 71 7.39 -14.60 6.03
N ASN A 72 8.01 -15.74 6.34
CA ASN A 72 8.58 -16.67 5.36
C ASN A 72 9.48 -16.00 4.29
N GLN A 73 10.19 -14.93 4.66
CA GLN A 73 11.05 -14.16 3.75
C GLN A 73 10.29 -13.61 2.53
N ARG A 74 9.00 -13.33 2.67
CA ARG A 74 8.16 -12.76 1.62
C ARG A 74 8.64 -11.37 1.23
N ASN A 75 8.51 -11.07 -0.05
CA ASN A 75 9.04 -9.87 -0.67
C ASN A 75 7.97 -8.76 -0.69
N PHE A 76 8.13 -7.73 0.13
CA PHE A 76 7.18 -6.62 0.23
C PHE A 76 7.72 -5.37 -0.45
N GLY A 77 6.82 -4.59 -1.03
CA GLY A 77 7.12 -3.35 -1.72
C GLY A 77 6.05 -2.31 -1.50
N ILE A 78 6.35 -1.04 -1.80
CA ILE A 78 5.42 0.06 -1.65
C ILE A 78 5.57 1.05 -2.79
N THR A 79 4.45 1.61 -3.21
CA THR A 79 4.38 2.77 -4.11
C THR A 79 3.20 3.65 -3.73
N ASP A 80 3.05 4.76 -4.44
CA ASP A 80 1.92 5.68 -4.32
C ASP A 80 1.22 5.85 -5.66
N LEU A 81 -0.07 6.21 -5.63
CA LEU A 81 -0.78 6.61 -6.85
C LEU A 81 -0.17 7.89 -7.44
N VAL A 82 0.12 8.90 -6.61
CA VAL A 82 0.70 10.18 -7.02
C VAL A 82 2.14 10.25 -6.52
N THR A 83 3.10 10.18 -7.44
CA THR A 83 4.53 10.02 -7.13
C THR A 83 5.37 11.28 -7.33
N ASN A 84 4.76 12.37 -7.80
CA ASN A 84 5.44 13.61 -8.17
C ASN A 84 5.30 14.74 -7.13
N ILE A 85 4.44 14.60 -6.12
CA ILE A 85 4.22 15.61 -5.08
C ILE A 85 4.17 15.01 -3.68
N ALA A 86 4.77 15.70 -2.70
CA ALA A 86 4.60 15.39 -1.29
C ALA A 86 3.61 16.36 -0.65
N ASN A 87 2.57 15.81 -0.01
CA ASN A 87 1.57 16.58 0.71
C ASN A 87 0.97 15.74 1.85
N SER A 88 0.87 16.31 3.05
CA SER A 88 0.25 15.64 4.21
C SER A 88 -1.27 15.81 4.24
N ASN A 89 -1.80 16.81 3.52
CA ASN A 89 -3.23 17.01 3.39
C ASN A 89 -3.76 16.27 2.16
N SER A 90 -4.40 15.12 2.39
CA SER A 90 -4.91 14.30 1.29
C SER A 90 -6.01 15.00 0.49
N THR A 91 -6.70 16.02 1.01
CA THR A 91 -7.76 16.74 0.27
C THR A 91 -7.19 17.56 -0.89
N GLU A 92 -5.97 18.09 -0.74
CA GLU A 92 -5.24 18.88 -1.74
C GLU A 92 -4.59 18.03 -2.84
N VAL A 93 -4.48 16.71 -2.64
CA VAL A 93 -3.89 15.80 -3.61
C VAL A 93 -4.96 15.34 -4.59
N THR A 94 -4.79 15.68 -5.86
CA THR A 94 -5.71 15.31 -6.94
C THR A 94 -5.00 14.41 -7.94
N PRO A 95 -5.20 13.08 -7.86
CA PRO A 95 -4.66 12.16 -8.85
C PRO A 95 -5.22 12.43 -10.25
N THR A 96 -4.35 12.33 -11.24
CA THR A 96 -4.66 12.47 -12.66
C THR A 96 -4.90 11.11 -13.31
N ILE A 97 -5.33 11.12 -14.57
CA ILE A 97 -5.43 9.90 -15.38
C ILE A 97 -4.03 9.29 -15.60
N ASN A 98 -3.00 10.12 -15.79
CA ASN A 98 -1.63 9.64 -15.98
C ASN A 98 -1.10 8.91 -14.75
N ASP A 99 -1.41 9.38 -13.54
CA ASP A 99 -1.09 8.71 -12.28
C ASP A 99 -1.72 7.29 -12.23
N CYS A 100 -2.97 7.18 -12.68
CA CYS A 100 -3.67 5.89 -12.74
C CYS A 100 -3.07 4.95 -13.78
N ILE A 101 -2.77 5.45 -14.99
CA ILE A 101 -2.10 4.68 -16.05
C ILE A 101 -0.72 4.20 -15.58
N GLN A 102 0.03 5.04 -14.88
CA GLN A 102 1.34 4.68 -14.35
C GLN A 102 1.25 3.58 -13.30
N LEU A 103 0.30 3.69 -12.36
CA LEU A 103 0.09 2.65 -11.35
C LEU A 103 -0.37 1.33 -11.99
N GLU A 104 -1.29 1.38 -12.96
CA GLU A 104 -1.73 0.19 -13.71
C GLU A 104 -0.56 -0.48 -14.43
N ARG A 105 0.25 0.29 -15.17
CA ARG A 105 1.47 -0.21 -15.84
C ARG A 105 2.42 -0.86 -14.84
N THR A 106 2.65 -0.21 -13.70
CA THR A 106 3.50 -0.76 -12.64
C THR A 106 3.00 -2.13 -12.16
N ILE A 107 1.69 -2.26 -11.90
CA ILE A 107 1.12 -3.54 -11.45
C ILE A 107 1.19 -4.60 -12.56
N LEU A 108 0.96 -4.23 -13.82
CA LEU A 108 1.03 -5.15 -14.97
C LEU A 108 2.47 -5.59 -15.30
N GLU A 109 3.45 -4.73 -15.08
CA GLU A 109 4.88 -4.97 -15.32
C GLU A 109 5.47 -5.85 -14.22
N TYR A 110 5.32 -5.45 -12.96
CA TYR A 110 5.94 -6.13 -11.82
C TYR A 110 5.12 -7.29 -11.24
N LYS A 111 3.84 -7.41 -11.65
CA LYS A 111 2.93 -8.51 -11.33
C LYS A 111 3.01 -9.01 -9.88
N PRO A 112 2.81 -8.13 -8.87
CA PRO A 112 2.85 -8.57 -7.49
C PRO A 112 1.75 -9.62 -7.23
N LYS A 113 1.99 -10.61 -6.37
CA LYS A 113 0.95 -11.61 -6.00
C LYS A 113 -0.28 -10.91 -5.41
N VAL A 114 -0.05 -9.90 -4.56
CA VAL A 114 -1.09 -9.06 -3.95
C VAL A 114 -0.81 -7.57 -4.15
N ALA A 115 -1.84 -6.79 -4.48
CA ALA A 115 -1.82 -5.33 -4.39
C ALA A 115 -2.77 -4.83 -3.30
N ILE A 116 -2.24 -4.14 -2.28
CA ILE A 116 -3.03 -3.60 -1.16
C ILE A 116 -3.27 -2.11 -1.35
N ILE A 117 -4.51 -1.74 -1.62
CA ILE A 117 -4.95 -0.35 -1.70
C ILE A 117 -5.18 0.18 -0.28
N LEU A 118 -4.36 1.13 0.16
CA LEU A 118 -4.40 1.66 1.54
C LEU A 118 -5.33 2.86 1.71
N HIS A 119 -5.40 3.75 0.72
CA HIS A 119 -6.09 5.03 0.87
C HIS A 119 -7.43 5.05 0.14
N SER A 120 -8.48 5.58 0.78
CA SER A 120 -9.85 5.62 0.23
C SER A 120 -9.94 6.42 -1.08
N LYS A 121 -9.12 7.47 -1.25
CA LYS A 121 -9.02 8.22 -2.51
C LYS A 121 -8.43 7.37 -3.64
N VAL A 122 -7.49 6.47 -3.36
CA VAL A 122 -6.96 5.52 -4.36
C VAL A 122 -8.06 4.54 -4.75
N LEU A 123 -8.77 3.98 -3.77
CA LEU A 123 -9.94 3.11 -4.03
C LEU A 123 -10.97 3.83 -4.93
N LYS A 124 -11.32 5.07 -4.62
CA LYS A 124 -12.30 5.84 -5.40
C LYS A 124 -11.81 6.15 -6.83
N ILE A 125 -10.58 6.64 -6.97
CA ILE A 125 -10.09 7.16 -8.26
C ILE A 125 -9.56 6.03 -9.13
N PHE A 126 -8.65 5.21 -8.62
CA PHE A 126 -8.06 4.12 -9.39
C PHE A 126 -9.06 2.98 -9.59
N ILE A 127 -9.64 2.42 -8.52
CA ILE A 127 -10.47 1.22 -8.64
C ILE A 127 -11.85 1.52 -9.24
N HIS A 128 -12.57 2.55 -8.77
CA HIS A 128 -13.93 2.79 -9.28
C HIS A 128 -13.98 3.59 -10.57
N LYS A 129 -13.16 4.63 -10.72
CA LYS A 129 -13.21 5.49 -11.91
C LYS A 129 -12.32 4.98 -13.04
N HIS A 130 -11.04 4.76 -12.78
CA HIS A 130 -10.07 4.37 -13.82
C HIS A 130 -10.32 2.95 -14.35
N LEU A 131 -10.47 1.96 -13.45
CA LEU A 131 -10.80 0.59 -13.86
C LEU A 131 -12.27 0.39 -14.25
N GLY A 132 -13.14 1.40 -14.04
CA GLY A 132 -14.54 1.38 -14.46
C GLY A 132 -15.38 0.24 -13.85
N LEU A 133 -15.03 -0.24 -12.65
CA LEU A 133 -15.69 -1.39 -12.05
C LEU A 133 -17.11 -1.08 -11.58
N LYS A 134 -18.08 -1.90 -12.01
CA LYS A 134 -19.49 -1.80 -11.56
C LYS A 134 -19.67 -2.18 -10.09
N LYS A 135 -18.86 -3.11 -9.59
CA LYS A 135 -18.91 -3.55 -8.19
C LYS A 135 -18.37 -2.41 -7.30
N LYS A 136 -19.17 -2.01 -6.32
CA LYS A 136 -18.75 -1.03 -5.31
C LYS A 136 -17.90 -1.71 -4.24
N TYR A 137 -16.79 -1.08 -3.92
CA TYR A 137 -15.90 -1.47 -2.82
C TYR A 137 -15.89 -0.37 -1.77
N PHE A 138 -15.83 -0.75 -0.51
CA PHE A 138 -15.83 0.16 0.63
C PHE A 138 -14.48 0.09 1.36
N SER A 139 -14.18 1.12 2.15
CA SER A 139 -12.93 1.15 2.92
C SER A 139 -12.84 -0.06 3.87
N ASN A 140 -11.69 -0.72 3.87
CA ASN A 140 -11.40 -1.96 4.61
C ASN A 140 -12.23 -3.19 4.17
N CYS A 141 -12.66 -3.26 2.91
CA CYS A 141 -13.46 -4.39 2.42
C CYS A 141 -12.68 -5.70 2.22
N GLY A 142 -11.35 -5.71 2.42
CA GLY A 142 -10.54 -6.92 2.30
C GLY A 142 -10.35 -7.35 0.86
N ASN A 143 -10.46 -8.66 0.61
CA ASN A 143 -10.21 -9.26 -0.71
C ASN A 143 -11.19 -8.72 -1.77
N MET A 144 -10.64 -8.17 -2.85
CA MET A 144 -11.37 -7.65 -4.00
C MET A 144 -11.26 -8.54 -5.24
N GLY A 145 -10.41 -9.57 -5.20
CA GLY A 145 -10.13 -10.46 -6.32
C GLY A 145 -9.19 -9.83 -7.36
N GLN A 146 -9.09 -10.46 -8.53
CA GLN A 146 -8.34 -9.93 -9.66
C GLN A 146 -9.16 -8.83 -10.35
N LEU A 147 -8.59 -7.63 -10.48
CA LEU A 147 -9.28 -6.45 -11.00
C LEU A 147 -8.75 -5.99 -12.36
N LEU A 148 -7.52 -6.36 -12.70
CA LEU A 148 -6.89 -6.02 -13.97
C LEU A 148 -7.00 -7.22 -14.93
N ARG A 149 -7.26 -6.93 -16.20
CA ARG A 149 -7.17 -7.95 -17.24
C ARG A 149 -5.70 -8.29 -17.46
N ASN A 150 -5.40 -9.56 -17.73
CA ASN A 150 -4.03 -10.05 -18.00
C ASN A 150 -3.06 -9.90 -16.82
N SER A 151 -3.57 -9.86 -15.58
CA SER A 151 -2.75 -9.94 -14.37
C SER A 151 -3.40 -10.88 -13.38
N ASP A 152 -2.56 -11.73 -12.78
CA ASP A 152 -2.98 -12.63 -11.72
C ASP A 152 -2.97 -11.96 -10.33
N THR A 153 -2.57 -10.68 -10.25
CA THR A 153 -2.53 -9.89 -9.02
C THR A 153 -3.90 -9.83 -8.37
N THR A 154 -3.97 -10.33 -7.13
CA THR A 154 -5.17 -10.21 -6.30
C THR A 154 -5.16 -8.90 -5.53
N PHE A 155 -6.23 -8.13 -5.62
CA PHE A 155 -6.34 -6.86 -4.92
C PHE A 155 -6.97 -7.04 -3.55
N PHE A 156 -6.45 -6.30 -2.58
CA PHE A 156 -7.05 -6.13 -1.26
C PHE A 156 -7.24 -4.64 -0.99
N ASN A 157 -8.30 -4.29 -0.26
CA ASN A 157 -8.41 -2.96 0.35
C ASN A 157 -8.35 -3.08 1.86
N ILE A 158 -7.38 -2.39 2.45
CA ILE A 158 -7.20 -2.26 3.89
C ILE A 158 -7.18 -0.77 4.17
N ALA A 159 -8.01 -0.33 5.13
CA ALA A 159 -8.12 1.09 5.40
C ALA A 159 -6.78 1.68 5.83
N PHE A 160 -6.63 2.98 5.56
CA PHE A 160 -5.41 3.70 5.89
C PHE A 160 -5.08 3.51 7.39
N PRO A 161 -3.79 3.39 7.78
CA PRO A 161 -3.45 2.88 9.11
C PRO A 161 -4.02 3.72 10.26
N HIS A 162 -4.24 5.01 10.04
CA HIS A 162 -4.73 5.95 11.05
C HIS A 162 -5.58 7.07 10.42
N GLY A 163 -6.16 7.93 11.27
CA GLY A 163 -6.88 9.13 10.82
C GLY A 163 -8.25 8.83 10.19
N ASN A 164 -8.87 7.72 10.57
CA ASN A 164 -10.20 7.31 10.15
C ASN A 164 -10.90 6.54 11.27
N ALA A 165 -12.20 6.36 11.15
CA ALA A 165 -13.04 5.72 12.18
C ALA A 165 -12.91 4.18 12.23
N ILE A 166 -12.11 3.55 11.36
CA ILE A 166 -12.00 2.09 11.30
C ILE A 166 -11.01 1.64 12.39
N PRO A 167 -11.43 0.78 13.34
CA PRO A 167 -10.55 0.33 14.42
C PRO A 167 -9.36 -0.47 13.90
N ASP A 168 -8.23 -0.38 14.60
CA ASP A 168 -7.01 -1.11 14.23
C ASP A 168 -7.22 -2.62 14.21
N ALA A 169 -8.02 -3.18 15.11
CA ALA A 169 -8.37 -4.61 15.10
C ALA A 169 -8.99 -5.02 13.76
N ALA A 170 -9.90 -4.22 13.20
CA ALA A 170 -10.55 -4.52 11.92
C ALA A 170 -9.57 -4.45 10.73
N LYS A 171 -8.54 -3.60 10.79
CA LYS A 171 -7.48 -3.54 9.78
C LYS A 171 -6.52 -4.72 9.90
N ILE A 172 -6.17 -5.09 11.13
CA ILE A 172 -5.31 -6.24 11.44
C ILE A 172 -5.94 -7.54 10.93
N GLU A 173 -7.27 -7.72 11.07
CA GLU A 173 -7.95 -8.90 10.50
C GLU A 173 -7.82 -8.96 8.97
N ARG A 174 -7.89 -7.83 8.25
CA ARG A 174 -7.66 -7.83 6.80
C ARG A 174 -6.20 -8.17 6.45
N TYR A 175 -5.23 -7.75 7.26
CA TYR A 175 -3.84 -8.16 7.07
C TYR A 175 -3.63 -9.65 7.34
N LYS A 176 -4.36 -10.25 8.30
CA LYS A 176 -4.35 -11.70 8.52
C LYS A 176 -4.92 -12.46 7.32
N GLU A 177 -5.99 -11.97 6.70
CA GLU A 177 -6.52 -12.55 5.46
C GLU A 177 -5.49 -12.51 4.32
N VAL A 178 -4.75 -11.41 4.17
CA VAL A 178 -3.64 -11.32 3.21
C VAL A 178 -2.56 -12.36 3.55
N LYS A 179 -2.18 -12.47 4.83
CA LYS A 179 -1.20 -13.45 5.29
C LYS A 179 -1.62 -14.88 4.92
N GLU A 180 -2.85 -15.25 5.21
CA GLU A 180 -3.41 -16.56 4.84
C GLU A 180 -3.42 -16.77 3.33
N PHE A 181 -3.70 -15.73 2.55
CA PHE A 181 -3.70 -15.79 1.09
C PHE A 181 -2.30 -16.03 0.51
N ILE A 182 -1.27 -15.34 1.01
CA ILE A 182 0.09 -15.49 0.47
C ILE A 182 0.80 -16.76 0.93
N LEU A 183 0.33 -17.37 2.02
CA LEU A 183 0.84 -18.65 2.55
C LEU A 183 0.24 -19.89 1.88
N LYS A 184 -0.86 -19.72 1.14
CA LYS A 184 -1.36 -20.71 0.19
C LYS A 184 -0.52 -20.69 -1.08
#